data_AF-A0A381ZGE5-F1
#
_entry.id   AF-A0A381ZGE5-F1
#
_cell.length_a   1.000
_cell.length_b   1.000
_cell.length_c   1.000
_cell.angle_alpha   90.00
_cell.angle_beta   90.00
_cell.angle_gamma   90.00
#
_symmetry.space_group_name_H-M   'P 1'
#
loop_
_entity.id
_entity.type
_entity.pdbx_description
1 polymer ?
#
loop_
_entity_poly.entity_id
_entity_poly.type
_entity_poly.pdbx_seq_one_letter_code
_entity_poly.pdbx_strand_id
1 'polypeptide(L)'
;MRAWTIIVCFCLSFSALSLSTVADEYAEMREMLEQCEVCHGKTAAPADDTYPILAGQELYYLYVQLKDFKSGHRTNEFMAPVVAELDKAQLMALAKFYSEQAWPNIGFDGNATQKNKGEKAADAGQCVACHLSSYMGNSRVPRLAGQHPGYLIKTMLDMKSKARNNAPSK
;
A
#
# COMPACT_ATOMS: atom_id res chain seq x y z
N MET A 1 37.82 8.56 73.83
CA MET A 1 36.37 8.47 73.58
C MET A 1 35.97 9.60 72.62
N ARG A 2 35.88 9.31 71.31
CA ARG A 2 35.35 10.23 70.30
C ARG A 2 34.56 9.39 69.29
N ALA A 3 33.25 9.60 69.26
CA ALA A 3 32.30 8.90 68.42
C ALA A 3 32.43 9.35 66.96
N TRP A 4 32.40 8.41 66.02
CA TRP A 4 32.49 8.67 64.59
C TRP A 4 31.13 8.40 63.95
N THR A 5 30.49 9.45 63.46
CA THR A 5 29.21 9.43 62.74
C THR A 5 29.46 8.94 61.32
N ILE A 6 28.87 7.81 60.93
CA ILE A 6 28.91 7.28 59.55
C ILE A 6 27.78 7.95 58.76
N ILE A 7 28.14 8.81 57.80
CA ILE A 7 27.22 9.36 56.81
C ILE A 7 27.22 8.40 55.62
N VAL A 8 26.10 7.69 55.43
CA VAL A 8 25.85 6.85 54.25
C VAL A 8 25.40 7.77 53.11
N CYS A 9 26.28 7.99 52.13
CA CYS A 9 25.96 8.75 50.92
C CYS A 9 25.29 7.80 49.91
N PHE A 10 23.98 7.90 49.78
CA PHE A 10 23.20 7.11 48.83
C PHE A 10 23.29 7.77 47.44
N CYS A 11 24.25 7.34 46.62
CA CYS A 11 24.36 7.76 45.22
C CYS A 11 23.21 7.18 44.39
N LEU A 12 22.13 7.97 44.24
CA LEU A 12 21.07 7.76 43.26
C LEU A 12 21.64 7.84 41.85
N SER A 13 21.82 6.67 41.22
CA SER A 13 22.24 6.56 39.83
C SER A 13 21.01 6.74 38.94
N PHE A 14 20.75 7.97 38.51
CA PHE A 14 19.68 8.29 37.56
C PHE A 14 20.17 7.96 36.14
N SER A 15 19.89 6.75 35.66
CA SER A 15 20.12 6.37 34.27
C SER A 15 19.07 7.05 33.40
N ALA A 16 19.47 8.09 32.67
CA ALA A 16 18.63 8.74 31.67
C ALA A 16 18.48 7.80 30.45
N LEU A 17 17.31 7.17 30.33
CA LEU A 17 16.88 6.51 29.11
C LEU A 17 16.54 7.60 28.08
N SER A 18 17.43 7.80 27.09
CA SER A 18 17.11 8.64 25.94
C SER A 18 16.03 7.94 25.10
N LEU A 19 14.78 8.39 25.21
CA LEU A 19 13.77 8.09 24.21
C LEU A 19 14.17 8.81 22.92
N SER A 20 14.68 8.07 21.95
CA SER A 20 14.74 8.55 20.57
C SER A 20 13.30 8.77 20.10
N THR A 21 12.88 10.02 19.99
CA THR A 21 11.71 10.37 19.18
C THR A 21 12.08 10.00 17.75
N VAL A 22 11.63 8.84 17.27
CA VAL A 22 11.62 8.60 15.83
C VAL A 22 10.78 9.73 15.25
N ALA A 23 11.43 10.66 14.54
CA ALA A 23 10.71 11.68 13.82
C ALA A 23 9.71 11.00 12.90
N ASP A 24 8.46 11.46 12.91
CA ASP A 24 7.43 10.98 11.99
C ASP A 24 7.88 11.29 10.56
N GLU A 25 8.42 10.27 9.86
CA GLU A 25 8.95 10.34 8.49
C GLU A 25 7.96 10.99 7.52
N TYR A 26 6.66 10.93 7.84
CA TYR A 26 5.57 11.39 6.98
C TYR A 26 4.83 12.63 7.52
N ALA A 27 5.41 13.33 8.51
CA ALA A 27 4.78 14.50 9.13
C ALA A 27 4.33 15.57 8.12
N GLU A 28 5.18 15.88 7.14
CA GLU A 28 4.89 16.88 6.08
C GLU A 28 3.84 16.38 5.06
N MET A 29 3.59 15.07 5.02
CA MET A 29 2.65 14.43 4.10
C MET A 29 1.29 14.11 4.74
N ARG A 30 1.07 14.44 6.01
CA ARG A 30 -0.16 14.06 6.73
C ARG A 30 -1.44 14.51 6.04
N GLU A 31 -1.50 15.77 5.60
CA GLU A 31 -2.67 16.29 4.88
C GLU A 31 -2.93 15.50 3.58
N MET A 32 -1.87 15.13 2.87
CA MET A 32 -1.98 14.31 1.66
C MET A 32 -2.43 12.88 1.97
N LEU A 33 -1.95 12.29 3.06
CA LEU A 33 -2.39 10.97 3.51
C LEU A 33 -3.88 10.99 3.87
N GLU A 34 -4.34 12.00 4.60
CA GLU A 34 -5.76 12.19 4.93
C GLU A 34 -6.64 12.29 3.67
N GLN A 35 -6.17 12.96 2.61
CA GLN A 35 -6.88 12.99 1.31
C GLN A 35 -6.97 11.60 0.67
N CYS A 36 -5.92 10.78 0.76
CA CYS A 36 -5.94 9.42 0.24
C CYS A 36 -6.93 8.52 1.00
N GLU A 37 -7.08 8.74 2.32
CA GLU A 37 -8.01 7.99 3.18
C GLU A 37 -9.48 8.19 2.79
N VAL A 38 -9.83 9.32 2.18
CA VAL A 38 -11.21 9.62 1.74
C VAL A 38 -11.78 8.50 0.86
N CYS A 39 -10.95 7.95 -0.03
CA CYS A 39 -11.35 6.90 -0.96
C CYS A 39 -10.76 5.53 -0.63
N HIS A 40 -9.52 5.48 -0.15
CA HIS A 40 -8.83 4.22 0.14
C HIS A 40 -8.98 3.74 1.59
N GLY A 41 -9.61 4.54 2.45
CA GLY A 41 -9.82 4.24 3.87
C GLY A 41 -8.55 4.46 4.70
N LYS A 42 -8.75 4.59 6.03
CA LYS A 42 -7.67 4.83 7.01
C LYS A 42 -6.59 3.77 7.02
N THR A 43 -6.97 2.52 6.75
CA THR A 43 -6.06 1.38 6.68
C THR A 43 -5.64 1.04 5.25
N ALA A 44 -5.91 1.94 4.30
CA ALA A 44 -5.68 1.73 2.87
C ALA A 44 -6.30 0.43 2.32
N ALA A 45 -7.44 0.05 2.92
CA ALA A 45 -8.24 -1.13 2.64
C ALA A 45 -9.73 -0.71 2.73
N PRO A 46 -10.28 -0.13 1.66
CA PRO A 46 -11.60 0.49 1.69
C PRO A 46 -12.72 -0.57 1.83
N ALA A 47 -13.86 -0.17 2.40
CA ALA A 47 -15.03 -1.04 2.46
C ALA A 47 -15.75 -1.15 1.11
N ASP A 48 -15.70 -0.08 0.31
CA ASP A 48 -16.19 -0.05 -1.07
C ASP A 48 -15.21 -0.78 -1.98
N ASP A 49 -15.70 -1.84 -2.64
CA ASP A 49 -14.90 -2.76 -3.43
C ASP A 49 -14.49 -2.21 -4.81
N THR A 50 -14.95 -1.00 -5.17
CA THR A 50 -14.57 -0.31 -6.40
C THR A 50 -13.22 0.40 -6.26
N TYR A 51 -12.84 0.76 -5.03
CA TYR A 51 -11.51 1.31 -4.72
C TYR A 51 -10.51 0.19 -4.41
N PRO A 52 -9.27 0.29 -4.92
CA PRO A 52 -8.26 -0.72 -4.62
C PRO A 52 -7.70 -0.59 -3.20
N ILE A 53 -7.35 -1.74 -2.63
CA ILE A 53 -6.45 -1.86 -1.48
C ILE A 53 -5.05 -1.41 -1.90
N LEU A 54 -4.47 -0.48 -1.14
CA LEU A 54 -3.09 -0.03 -1.31
C LEU A 54 -2.15 -0.63 -0.26
N ALA A 55 -2.67 -0.95 0.94
CA ALA A 55 -1.88 -1.51 2.03
C ALA A 55 -1.16 -2.80 1.62
N GLY A 56 0.15 -2.86 1.83
CA GLY A 56 0.99 -4.03 1.55
C GLY A 56 1.12 -4.36 0.06
N GLN A 57 0.77 -3.43 -0.83
CA GLN A 57 0.99 -3.58 -2.26
C GLN A 57 2.46 -3.32 -2.63
N GLU A 58 2.90 -3.84 -3.76
CA GLU A 58 4.28 -3.69 -4.21
C GLU A 58 4.67 -2.21 -4.42
N LEU A 59 5.77 -1.78 -3.78
CA LEU A 59 6.27 -0.39 -3.79
C LEU A 59 6.40 0.17 -5.20
N TYR A 60 7.11 -0.55 -6.09
CA TYR A 60 7.36 -0.04 -7.44
C TYR A 60 6.09 -0.04 -8.29
N TYR A 61 5.16 -0.97 -8.08
CA TYR A 61 3.85 -0.92 -8.71
C TYR A 61 3.10 0.34 -8.30
N LEU A 62 2.99 0.62 -7.00
CA LEU A 62 2.32 1.82 -6.48
C LEU A 62 2.92 3.10 -7.07
N TYR A 63 4.24 3.23 -7.02
CA TYR A 63 4.96 4.37 -7.58
C TYR A 63 4.68 4.56 -9.08
N VAL A 64 4.72 3.48 -9.87
CA VAL A 64 4.42 3.54 -11.30
C VAL A 64 2.97 3.95 -11.54
N GLN A 65 2.00 3.40 -10.79
CA GLN A 65 0.60 3.78 -10.98
C GLN A 65 0.34 5.26 -10.66
N LEU A 66 0.92 5.78 -9.57
CA LEU A 66 0.81 7.19 -9.22
C LEU A 66 1.43 8.10 -10.29
N LYS A 67 2.63 7.74 -10.78
CA LYS A 67 3.30 8.43 -11.88
C LYS A 67 2.48 8.38 -13.18
N ASP A 68 1.85 7.26 -13.48
CA ASP A 68 1.04 7.08 -14.69
C ASP A 68 -0.26 7.89 -14.63
N PHE A 69 -0.86 8.04 -13.45
CA PHE A 69 -1.97 8.97 -13.26
C PHE A 69 -1.53 10.43 -13.49
N LYS A 70 -0.39 10.84 -12.90
CA LYS A 70 0.13 12.21 -13.06
C LYS A 70 0.46 12.55 -14.51
N SER A 71 0.99 11.59 -15.25
CA SER A 71 1.36 11.77 -16.67
C SER A 71 0.21 11.55 -17.65
N GLY A 72 -0.95 11.09 -17.18
CA GLY A 72 -2.09 10.76 -18.03
C GLY A 72 -1.98 9.43 -18.78
N HIS A 73 -0.90 8.66 -18.61
CA HIS A 73 -0.79 7.30 -19.17
C HIS A 73 -1.85 6.36 -18.59
N ARG A 74 -2.26 6.57 -17.33
CA ARG A 74 -3.44 5.98 -16.74
C ARG A 74 -4.44 7.09 -16.46
N THR A 75 -5.64 6.98 -17.02
CA THR A 75 -6.69 7.99 -16.82
C THR A 75 -7.67 7.52 -15.75
N ASN A 76 -8.05 8.44 -14.87
CA ASN A 76 -9.16 8.28 -13.93
C ASN A 76 -9.55 9.66 -13.40
N GLU A 77 -10.84 9.98 -13.45
CA GLU A 77 -11.36 11.31 -13.08
C GLU A 77 -11.14 11.68 -11.61
N PHE A 78 -11.02 10.68 -10.72
CA PHE A 78 -10.77 10.89 -9.30
C PHE A 78 -9.28 10.97 -8.98
N MET A 79 -8.47 10.04 -9.48
CA MET A 79 -7.04 9.98 -9.14
C MET A 79 -6.19 11.03 -9.87
N ALA A 80 -6.55 11.44 -11.09
CA ALA A 80 -5.79 12.44 -11.84
C ALA A 80 -5.61 13.77 -11.09
N PRO A 81 -6.65 14.41 -10.53
CA PRO A 81 -6.48 15.65 -9.75
C PRO A 81 -5.70 15.43 -8.45
N VAL A 82 -5.85 14.28 -7.79
CA VAL A 82 -5.14 13.97 -6.53
C VAL A 82 -3.62 13.99 -6.69
N VAL A 83 -3.11 13.49 -7.82
CA VAL A 83 -1.66 13.39 -8.05
C VAL A 83 -1.09 14.56 -8.87
N ALA A 84 -1.93 15.49 -9.31
CA ALA A 84 -1.59 16.53 -10.28
C ALA A 84 -0.40 17.39 -9.81
N GLU A 85 -0.41 17.80 -8.54
CA GLU A 85 0.60 18.70 -7.96
C GLU A 85 1.72 17.95 -7.22
N LEU A 86 1.66 16.62 -7.15
CA LEU A 86 2.66 15.82 -6.42
C LEU A 86 3.98 15.72 -7.17
N ASP A 87 5.09 15.95 -6.48
CA ASP A 87 6.42 15.74 -7.05
C ASP A 87 6.87 14.27 -6.97
N LYS A 88 8.04 13.97 -7.57
CA LYS A 88 8.58 12.61 -7.59
C LYS A 88 8.85 12.04 -6.19
N ALA A 89 9.33 12.87 -5.27
CA ALA A 89 9.67 12.44 -3.91
C ALA A 89 8.39 12.11 -3.13
N GLN A 90 7.34 12.93 -3.27
CA GLN A 90 6.03 12.70 -2.67
C GLN A 90 5.37 11.43 -3.22
N LEU A 91 5.40 11.20 -4.54
CA LEU A 91 4.88 9.97 -5.14
C LEU A 91 5.60 8.72 -4.61
N MET A 92 6.92 8.80 -4.42
CA MET A 92 7.72 7.70 -3.85
C MET A 92 7.42 7.50 -2.36
N ALA A 93 7.27 8.57 -1.59
CA ALA A 93 6.94 8.52 -0.17
C ALA A 93 5.57 7.85 0.05
N LEU A 94 4.56 8.21 -0.74
CA LEU A 94 3.23 7.57 -0.70
C LEU A 94 3.33 6.08 -1.05
N ALA A 95 4.07 5.73 -2.10
CA ALA A 95 4.27 4.35 -2.49
C ALA A 95 4.95 3.52 -1.39
N LYS A 96 6.00 4.07 -0.76
CA LYS A 96 6.69 3.46 0.37
C LYS A 96 5.74 3.27 1.56
N PHE A 97 5.06 4.35 1.97
CA PHE A 97 4.13 4.35 3.10
C PHE A 97 3.10 3.23 3.01
N TYR A 98 2.39 3.10 1.88
CA TYR A 98 1.38 2.06 1.72
C TYR A 98 1.97 0.66 1.54
N SER A 99 3.13 0.53 0.88
CA SER A 99 3.78 -0.77 0.69
C SER A 99 4.26 -1.41 1.99
N GLU A 100 4.58 -0.61 3.00
CA GLU A 100 5.06 -1.08 4.31
C GLU A 100 3.93 -1.50 5.26
N GLN A 101 2.66 -1.25 4.88
CA GLN A 101 1.51 -1.66 5.68
C GLN A 101 1.21 -3.16 5.54
N ALA A 102 0.54 -3.71 6.55
CA ALA A 102 0.10 -5.09 6.50
C ALA A 102 -1.02 -5.27 5.47
N TRP A 103 -0.91 -6.29 4.63
CA TRP A 103 -1.99 -6.66 3.71
C TRP A 103 -3.25 -7.07 4.50
N PRO A 104 -4.43 -6.52 4.19
CA PRO A 104 -5.65 -6.79 4.95
C PRO A 104 -6.27 -8.14 4.58
N ASN A 105 -7.10 -8.68 5.49
CA ASN A 105 -8.05 -9.73 5.15
C ASN A 105 -9.44 -9.11 4.95
N ILE A 106 -9.94 -9.09 3.71
CA ILE A 106 -11.25 -8.53 3.37
C ILE A 106 -12.41 -9.51 3.55
N GLY A 107 -12.14 -10.74 4.01
CA GLY A 107 -13.17 -11.76 4.27
C GLY A 107 -13.93 -12.25 3.03
N PHE A 108 -13.50 -11.87 1.82
CA PHE A 108 -14.09 -12.36 0.59
C PHE A 108 -13.71 -13.83 0.37
N ASP A 109 -14.73 -14.68 0.22
CA ASP A 109 -14.55 -16.06 -0.20
C ASP A 109 -15.51 -16.42 -1.34
N GLY A 110 -14.95 -16.91 -2.44
CA GLY A 110 -15.74 -17.38 -3.58
C GLY A 110 -16.32 -18.77 -3.32
N ASN A 111 -17.52 -19.05 -3.84
CA ASN A 111 -18.05 -20.42 -3.80
C ASN A 111 -17.21 -21.37 -4.67
N ALA A 112 -17.37 -22.68 -4.47
CA ALA A 112 -16.58 -23.71 -5.16
C ALA A 112 -16.65 -23.57 -6.70
N THR A 113 -17.81 -23.23 -7.25
CA THR A 113 -17.97 -23.02 -8.70
C THR A 113 -17.18 -21.81 -9.19
N GLN A 114 -17.19 -20.70 -8.45
CA GLN A 114 -16.41 -19.50 -8.78
C GLN A 114 -14.92 -19.77 -8.71
N LYS A 115 -14.44 -20.47 -7.67
CA LYS A 115 -13.03 -20.86 -7.52
C LYS A 115 -12.54 -21.68 -8.72
N ASN A 116 -13.25 -22.76 -9.05
CA ASN A 116 -12.92 -23.62 -10.20
C ASN A 116 -12.91 -22.85 -11.54
N LYS A 117 -13.85 -21.93 -11.75
CA LYS A 117 -13.87 -21.09 -12.96
C LYS A 117 -12.72 -20.10 -12.99
N GLY A 118 -12.41 -19.48 -11.85
CA GLY A 118 -11.31 -18.54 -11.69
C GLY A 118 -9.96 -19.19 -11.95
N GLU A 119 -9.70 -20.37 -11.39
CA GLU A 119 -8.48 -21.16 -11.61
C GLU A 119 -8.29 -21.48 -13.10
N LYS A 120 -9.31 -22.04 -13.76
CA LYS A 120 -9.25 -22.34 -15.21
C LYS A 120 -9.00 -21.10 -16.06
N ALA A 121 -9.61 -19.97 -15.70
CA ALA A 121 -9.41 -18.71 -16.41
C ALA A 121 -8.00 -18.15 -16.20
N ALA A 122 -7.46 -18.25 -14.97
CA ALA A 122 -6.12 -17.82 -14.64
C ALA A 122 -5.05 -18.67 -15.35
N ASP A 123 -5.28 -19.98 -15.45
CA ASP A 123 -4.41 -20.90 -16.20
C ASP A 123 -4.43 -20.59 -17.70
N ALA A 124 -5.64 -20.44 -18.28
CA ALA A 124 -5.79 -20.10 -19.70
C ALA A 124 -5.18 -18.73 -20.05
N GLY A 125 -5.27 -17.77 -19.15
CA GLY A 125 -4.66 -16.44 -19.27
C GLY A 125 -3.19 -16.38 -18.89
N GLN A 126 -2.59 -17.52 -18.48
CA GLN A 126 -1.20 -17.63 -18.04
C GLN A 126 -0.84 -16.60 -16.95
N CYS A 127 -1.78 -16.27 -16.07
CA CYS A 127 -1.63 -15.16 -15.12
C CYS A 127 -0.42 -15.34 -14.20
N VAL A 128 -0.15 -16.59 -13.82
CA VAL A 128 0.97 -16.98 -12.95
C VAL A 128 2.35 -16.76 -13.58
N ALA A 129 2.43 -16.64 -14.92
CA ALA A 129 3.69 -16.36 -15.61
C ALA A 129 4.31 -15.02 -15.17
N CYS A 130 3.46 -14.06 -14.78
CA CYS A 130 3.89 -12.77 -14.26
C CYS A 130 3.55 -12.61 -12.78
N HIS A 131 2.32 -12.91 -12.36
CA HIS A 131 1.84 -12.65 -10.99
C HIS A 131 2.30 -13.68 -9.95
N LEU A 132 3.09 -14.68 -10.37
CA LEU A 132 3.55 -15.80 -9.56
C LEU A 132 2.41 -16.69 -9.06
N SER A 133 2.74 -17.89 -8.59
CA SER A 133 1.74 -18.89 -8.17
C SER A 133 0.88 -18.45 -6.99
N SER A 134 1.40 -17.58 -6.12
CA SER A 134 0.65 -17.01 -4.99
C SER A 134 -0.19 -15.79 -5.36
N TYR A 135 -0.10 -15.31 -6.60
CA TYR A 135 -0.69 -14.04 -7.05
C TYR A 135 -0.25 -12.82 -6.23
N MET A 136 0.88 -12.91 -5.54
CA MET A 136 1.47 -11.80 -4.80
C MET A 136 2.28 -10.86 -5.71
N GLY A 137 2.64 -11.30 -6.92
CA GLY A 137 3.47 -10.49 -7.82
C GLY A 137 4.88 -10.26 -7.27
N ASN A 138 5.56 -9.26 -7.82
CA ASN A 138 6.87 -8.79 -7.37
C ASN A 138 7.14 -7.40 -7.96
N SER A 139 7.69 -6.48 -7.17
CA SER A 139 8.22 -5.20 -7.65
C SER A 139 7.21 -4.38 -8.51
N ARG A 140 7.26 -4.49 -9.84
CA ARG A 140 6.34 -3.79 -10.76
C ARG A 140 5.10 -4.61 -11.11
N VAL A 141 5.11 -5.91 -10.83
CA VAL A 141 3.98 -6.81 -11.00
C VAL A 141 3.14 -6.77 -9.73
N PRO A 142 1.87 -6.33 -9.79
CA PRO A 142 1.08 -6.15 -8.57
C PRO A 142 0.63 -7.47 -7.97
N ARG A 143 0.41 -7.41 -6.65
CA ARG A 143 -0.39 -8.37 -5.90
C ARG A 143 -1.85 -8.29 -6.32
N LEU A 144 -2.37 -9.44 -6.76
CA LEU A 144 -3.80 -9.67 -7.01
C LEU A 144 -4.47 -10.43 -5.86
N ALA A 145 -3.70 -11.25 -5.13
CA ALA A 145 -4.20 -12.06 -4.02
C ALA A 145 -4.84 -11.20 -2.92
N GLY A 146 -6.13 -11.40 -2.69
CA GLY A 146 -6.90 -10.71 -1.65
C GLY A 146 -7.29 -9.27 -2.01
N GLN A 147 -7.12 -8.85 -3.25
CA GLN A 147 -7.61 -7.55 -3.73
C GLN A 147 -9.14 -7.60 -3.93
N HIS A 148 -9.80 -6.44 -3.89
CA HIS A 148 -11.25 -6.37 -4.10
C HIS A 148 -11.68 -6.93 -5.47
N PRO A 149 -12.69 -7.83 -5.51
CA PRO A 149 -13.22 -8.36 -6.76
C PRO A 149 -13.77 -7.28 -7.69
N GLY A 150 -14.51 -6.28 -7.16
CA GLY A 150 -15.03 -5.16 -7.94
C GLY A 150 -13.93 -4.40 -8.69
N TYR A 151 -12.88 -4.00 -7.97
CA TYR A 151 -11.70 -3.36 -8.56
C TYR A 151 -10.99 -4.24 -9.61
N LEU A 152 -10.80 -5.54 -9.33
CA LEU A 152 -10.16 -6.46 -10.27
C LEU A 152 -10.99 -6.64 -11.55
N ILE A 153 -12.30 -6.82 -11.42
CA ILE A 153 -13.23 -6.94 -12.55
C ILE A 153 -13.16 -5.68 -13.40
N LYS A 154 -13.30 -4.50 -12.79
CA LYS A 154 -13.19 -3.22 -13.49
C LYS A 154 -11.85 -3.10 -14.22
N THR A 155 -10.75 -3.42 -13.53
CA THR A 155 -9.40 -3.36 -14.11
C THR A 155 -9.26 -4.25 -15.34
N MET A 156 -9.71 -5.50 -15.27
CA MET A 156 -9.66 -6.44 -16.41
C MET A 156 -10.52 -5.97 -17.58
N LEU A 157 -11.71 -5.40 -17.29
CA LEU A 157 -12.58 -4.84 -18.32
C LEU A 157 -11.99 -3.60 -18.98
N ASP A 158 -11.37 -2.70 -18.21
CA ASP A 158 -10.68 -1.51 -18.73
C ASP A 158 -9.47 -1.89 -19.59
N MET A 159 -8.74 -2.94 -19.22
CA MET A 159 -7.64 -3.48 -20.04
C MET A 159 -8.17 -4.10 -21.34
N LYS A 160 -9.25 -4.88 -21.27
CA LYS A 160 -9.90 -5.49 -22.43
C LYS A 160 -10.42 -4.44 -23.42
N SER A 161 -11.02 -3.37 -22.92
CA SER A 161 -11.54 -2.27 -23.75
C SER A 161 -10.45 -1.28 -24.20
N LYS A 162 -9.23 -1.41 -23.68
CA LYS A 162 -8.10 -0.47 -23.86
C LYS A 162 -8.33 0.89 -23.21
N ALA A 163 -9.36 1.05 -22.37
CA ALA A 163 -9.51 2.22 -21.52
C ALA A 163 -8.34 2.36 -20.52
N ARG A 164 -7.70 1.24 -20.15
CA ARG A 164 -6.44 1.20 -19.41
C ARG A 164 -5.40 0.43 -20.19
N ASN A 165 -4.35 1.12 -20.66
CA ASN A 165 -3.28 0.53 -21.47
C ASN A 165 -1.86 0.86 -20.95
N ASN A 166 -1.75 1.31 -19.69
CA ASN A 166 -0.51 1.68 -19.01
C ASN A 166 0.35 0.48 -18.55
N ALA A 167 0.54 -0.53 -19.41
CA ALA A 167 1.33 -1.70 -19.05
C ALA A 167 2.79 -1.29 -18.72
N PRO A 168 3.43 -1.86 -17.66
CA PRO A 168 4.78 -1.48 -17.23
C PRO A 168 5.90 -1.69 -18.28
N SER A 169 5.57 -2.30 -19.42
CA SER A 169 6.49 -2.62 -20.52
C SER A 169 6.50 -1.58 -21.65
N LYS A 170 5.84 -0.44 -21.48
CA LYS A 170 5.88 0.69 -22.42
C LYS A 170 6.44 1.94 -21.76
#